data_AF-A0A438GN38-F1
#
_entry.id   AF-A0A438GN38-F1
#
_cell.length_a   1.000
_cell.length_b   1.000
_cell.length_c   1.000
_cell.angle_alpha   90.00
_cell.angle_beta   90.00
_cell.angle_gamma   90.00
#
_symmetry.space_group_name_H-M   'P 1'
#
loop_
_entity.id
_entity.type
_entity.pdbx_description
1 polymer ?
#
loop_
_entity_poly.entity_id
_entity_poly.type
_entity_poly.pdbx_seq_one_letter_code
_entity_poly.pdbx_strand_id
1 'polypeptide(L)'
;MEIIRSQRRSSKVDDVVSTLPLYRSAPPLQVRLEDFELFAIDRLRVLKGISDGLSRGKKPDEMEKLVSDLWKANMRHPQASEFVNKDIISHFVLRLVYCRTEDLRKWFLSMETALFRHRFRLETPEAQRVLLAEFDHPYKAVSHAEFESVKEKLGQVARSFGQSLPSADAIYFKKGMGISLLTRLGCLIYKSSFPSLMKVPFEEVPELVAGRRVFLQKGHAYVAMNQVVSLVVTQFRSHLSKALVLTNRKWTSTIREQEKERLTPIVEALSTSYLGPDYSQPREFVEISIKDIDQVANSSFPLCMRHLFEKVRSLTILAKGGSSFKAWREDAIRSFSQVQWQS
;
A
#
# COMPACT_ATOMS: atom_id res chain seq x y z
N MET A 1 25.68 -1.57 -32.09
CA MET A 1 26.30 -0.49 -31.30
C MET A 1 26.67 -1.07 -29.96
N GLU A 2 27.96 -1.10 -29.67
CA GLU A 2 28.56 -1.69 -28.47
C GLU A 2 28.09 -0.97 -27.21
N ILE A 3 27.70 -1.73 -26.19
CA ILE A 3 27.41 -1.19 -24.86
C ILE A 3 28.60 -1.53 -23.98
N ILE A 4 29.37 -0.49 -23.65
CA ILE A 4 30.50 -0.48 -22.74
C ILE A 4 30.04 -1.03 -21.37
N ARG A 5 30.59 -2.19 -20.99
CA ARG A 5 30.47 -2.77 -19.65
C ARG A 5 31.28 -1.93 -18.66
N SER A 6 30.62 -1.28 -17.71
CA SER A 6 31.27 -0.81 -16.49
C SER A 6 31.21 -1.94 -15.45
N GLN A 7 32.28 -2.73 -15.37
CA GLN A 7 32.53 -3.61 -14.22
C GLN A 7 32.92 -2.74 -13.02
N ARG A 8 32.07 -2.63 -12.01
CA ARG A 8 32.50 -2.21 -10.67
C ARG A 8 32.61 -3.46 -9.78
N ARG A 9 33.85 -3.79 -9.46
CA ARG A 9 34.31 -4.86 -8.55
C ARG A 9 33.51 -4.89 -7.25
N SER A 10 33.14 -6.09 -6.80
CA SER A 10 32.63 -6.36 -5.47
C SER A 10 33.71 -6.11 -4.42
N SER A 11 33.50 -5.14 -3.54
CA SER A 11 34.18 -5.11 -2.24
C SER A 11 33.19 -5.62 -1.18
N LYS A 12 33.52 -6.77 -0.60
CA LYS A 12 32.84 -7.31 0.59
C LYS A 12 32.95 -6.28 1.73
N VAL A 13 31.85 -5.64 2.04
CA VAL A 13 31.54 -5.02 3.33
C VAL A 13 30.28 -5.75 3.78
N ASP A 14 30.16 -6.11 5.05
CA ASP A 14 28.90 -6.61 5.63
C ASP A 14 27.83 -5.53 5.46
N ASP A 15 27.20 -5.53 4.29
CA ASP A 15 26.35 -4.47 3.83
C ASP A 15 24.98 -4.70 4.46
N VAL A 16 24.54 -3.74 5.28
CA VAL A 16 23.16 -3.69 5.76
C VAL A 16 22.28 -3.38 4.55
N VAL A 17 22.01 -4.40 3.73
CA VAL A 17 21.20 -4.29 2.52
C VAL A 17 19.77 -4.09 2.97
N SER A 18 19.20 -2.92 2.64
CA SER A 18 17.77 -2.70 2.82
C SER A 18 17.00 -3.75 2.02
N THR A 19 16.06 -4.42 2.67
CA THR A 19 15.24 -5.48 2.05
C THR A 19 14.03 -4.94 1.29
N LEU A 20 13.81 -3.61 1.31
CA LEU A 20 12.64 -2.99 0.72
C LEU A 20 12.93 -2.51 -0.72
N PRO A 21 12.36 -3.17 -1.76
CA PRO A 21 12.58 -2.76 -3.13
C PRO A 21 11.91 -1.41 -3.46
N LEU A 22 12.59 -0.56 -4.23
CA LEU A 22 12.05 0.70 -4.77
C LEU A 22 11.35 0.55 -6.13
N TYR A 23 11.33 -0.67 -6.68
CA TYR A 23 10.66 -1.02 -7.95
C TYR A 23 10.99 -0.09 -9.13
N ARG A 24 12.28 0.27 -9.27
CA ARG A 24 12.77 1.17 -10.33
C ARG A 24 12.70 0.52 -11.72
N SER A 25 13.10 -0.74 -11.81
CA SER A 25 13.14 -1.52 -13.06
C SER A 25 12.62 -2.92 -12.84
N ALA A 26 11.89 -3.44 -13.83
CA ALA A 26 11.46 -4.84 -13.82
C ALA A 26 12.71 -5.75 -13.91
N PRO A 27 12.78 -6.82 -13.10
CA PRO A 27 13.89 -7.76 -13.17
C PRO A 27 13.87 -8.51 -14.50
N PRO A 28 15.02 -8.81 -15.12
CA PRO A 28 15.10 -9.61 -16.34
C PRO A 28 14.92 -11.10 -16.02
N LEU A 29 13.76 -11.46 -15.49
CA LEU A 29 13.42 -12.81 -15.07
C LEU A 29 12.26 -13.35 -15.92
N GLN A 30 12.35 -14.62 -16.32
CA GLN A 30 11.25 -15.33 -16.94
C GLN A 30 10.41 -15.99 -15.84
N VAL A 31 9.10 -15.77 -15.90
CA VAL A 31 8.14 -16.25 -14.90
C VAL A 31 7.01 -16.96 -15.65
N ARG A 32 6.54 -18.08 -15.10
CA ARG A 32 5.37 -18.79 -15.66
C ARG A 32 4.13 -17.92 -15.51
N LEU A 33 3.19 -18.01 -16.46
CA LEU A 33 1.97 -17.20 -16.42
C LEU A 33 1.10 -17.49 -15.17
N GLU A 34 1.08 -18.74 -14.72
CA GLU A 34 0.38 -19.16 -13.50
C GLU A 34 0.94 -18.42 -12.26
N ASP A 35 2.27 -18.43 -12.09
CA ASP A 35 2.94 -17.73 -10.99
C ASP A 35 2.76 -16.21 -11.09
N PHE A 36 2.75 -15.69 -12.31
CA PHE A 36 2.52 -14.27 -12.61
C PHE A 36 1.15 -13.80 -12.11
N GLU A 37 0.09 -14.57 -12.40
CA GLU A 37 -1.27 -14.29 -11.93
C GLU A 37 -1.39 -14.50 -10.42
N LEU A 38 -0.88 -15.62 -9.89
CA LEU A 38 -0.95 -15.94 -8.46
C LEU A 38 -0.29 -14.86 -7.60
N PHE A 39 0.92 -14.43 -7.97
CA PHE A 39 1.65 -13.38 -7.23
C PHE A 39 0.88 -12.05 -7.27
N ALA A 40 0.26 -11.73 -8.39
CA ALA A 40 -0.56 -10.52 -8.53
C ALA A 40 -1.80 -10.57 -7.63
N ILE A 41 -2.51 -11.70 -7.59
CA ILE A 41 -3.68 -11.91 -6.72
C ILE A 41 -3.29 -11.75 -5.26
N ASP A 42 -2.19 -12.34 -4.82
CA ASP A 42 -1.74 -12.27 -3.43
C ASP A 42 -1.42 -10.82 -3.00
N ARG A 43 -0.72 -10.05 -3.84
CA ARG A 43 -0.51 -8.62 -3.56
C ARG A 43 -1.83 -7.86 -3.58
N LEU A 44 -2.71 -8.16 -4.52
CA LEU A 44 -3.99 -7.48 -4.65
C LEU A 44 -4.88 -7.68 -3.42
N ARG A 45 -4.84 -8.87 -2.79
CA ARG A 45 -5.50 -9.12 -1.49
C ARG A 45 -5.00 -8.17 -0.40
N VAL A 46 -3.67 -7.94 -0.33
CA VAL A 46 -3.09 -6.98 0.62
C VAL A 46 -3.58 -5.56 0.34
N LEU A 47 -3.55 -5.12 -0.92
CA LEU A 47 -3.97 -3.77 -1.30
C LEU A 47 -5.46 -3.51 -1.08
N LYS A 48 -6.33 -4.48 -1.41
CA LYS A 48 -7.76 -4.40 -1.11
C LYS A 48 -8.02 -4.38 0.41
N GLY A 49 -7.31 -5.20 1.18
CA GLY A 49 -7.42 -5.18 2.65
C GLY A 49 -6.99 -3.84 3.27
N ILE A 50 -5.98 -3.17 2.70
CA ILE A 50 -5.62 -1.79 3.07
C ILE A 50 -6.76 -0.82 2.73
N SER A 51 -7.29 -0.91 1.51
CA SER A 51 -8.42 -0.08 1.05
C SER A 51 -9.62 -0.20 1.98
N ASP A 52 -9.98 -1.43 2.36
CA ASP A 52 -11.12 -1.72 3.24
C ASP A 52 -10.88 -1.27 4.68
N GLY A 53 -9.64 -1.40 5.16
CA GLY A 53 -9.28 -0.88 6.47
C GLY A 53 -9.40 0.64 6.55
N LEU A 54 -8.97 1.34 5.50
CA LEU A 54 -9.06 2.80 5.41
C LEU A 54 -10.52 3.28 5.28
N SER A 55 -11.33 2.61 4.46
CA SER A 55 -12.76 2.96 4.30
C SER A 55 -13.57 2.75 5.58
N ARG A 56 -13.17 1.79 6.42
CA ARG A 56 -13.75 1.54 7.76
C ARG A 56 -13.22 2.48 8.84
N GLY A 57 -12.32 3.42 8.50
CA GLY A 57 -11.79 4.40 9.46
C GLY A 57 -10.90 3.80 10.55
N LYS A 58 -10.20 2.69 10.27
CA LYS A 58 -9.27 2.08 11.23
C LYS A 58 -8.19 3.06 11.66
N LYS A 59 -7.82 3.02 12.95
CA LYS A 59 -6.77 3.88 13.50
C LYS A 59 -5.38 3.47 12.97
N PRO A 60 -4.37 4.37 13.03
CA PRO A 60 -3.02 4.06 12.55
C PRO A 60 -2.43 2.76 13.13
N ASP A 61 -2.58 2.51 14.43
CA ASP A 61 -2.04 1.32 15.10
C ASP A 61 -2.74 0.03 14.64
N GLU A 62 -4.06 0.09 14.45
CA GLU A 62 -4.86 -1.01 13.91
C GLU A 62 -4.50 -1.29 12.44
N MET A 63 -4.20 -0.24 11.68
CA MET A 63 -3.75 -0.36 10.30
C MET A 63 -2.40 -1.05 10.23
N GLU A 64 -1.45 -0.69 11.10
CA GLU A 64 -0.12 -1.30 11.14
C GLU A 64 -0.20 -2.81 11.42
N LYS A 65 -1.03 -3.21 12.39
CA LYS A 65 -1.29 -4.63 12.66
C LYS A 65 -1.94 -5.33 11.45
N LEU A 66 -3.00 -4.74 10.88
CA LEU A 66 -3.71 -5.30 9.73
C LEU A 66 -2.77 -5.53 8.54
N VAL A 67 -1.94 -4.54 8.20
CA VAL A 67 -1.00 -4.63 7.08
C VAL A 67 0.05 -5.70 7.33
N SER A 68 0.57 -5.79 8.56
CA SER A 68 1.52 -6.84 8.95
C SER A 68 0.93 -8.24 8.78
N ASP A 69 -0.32 -8.43 9.23
CA ASP A 69 -1.01 -9.72 9.16
C ASP A 69 -1.34 -10.11 7.71
N LEU A 70 -1.88 -9.17 6.91
CA LEU A 70 -2.14 -9.37 5.48
C LEU A 70 -0.87 -9.70 4.70
N TRP A 71 0.22 -8.98 4.97
CA TRP A 71 1.51 -9.20 4.33
C TRP A 71 2.06 -10.60 4.65
N LYS A 72 2.02 -11.01 5.92
CA LYS A 72 2.48 -12.35 6.34
C LYS A 72 1.62 -13.46 5.75
N ALA A 73 0.32 -13.27 5.66
CA ALA A 73 -0.61 -14.28 5.14
C ALA A 73 -0.49 -14.48 3.63
N ASN A 74 -0.28 -13.41 2.85
CA ASN A 74 -0.36 -13.48 1.39
C ASN A 74 1.02 -13.42 0.70
N MET A 75 1.97 -12.66 1.25
CA MET A 75 3.23 -12.35 0.55
C MET A 75 4.43 -13.18 1.01
N ARG A 76 4.28 -14.06 2.01
CA ARG A 76 5.36 -14.98 2.39
C ARG A 76 5.58 -16.06 1.34
N HIS A 77 6.83 -16.48 1.20
CA HIS A 77 7.23 -17.64 0.41
C HIS A 77 8.27 -18.46 1.21
N PRO A 78 8.24 -19.81 1.18
CA PRO A 78 9.18 -20.66 1.94
C PRO A 78 10.65 -20.41 1.57
N GLN A 79 10.90 -20.05 0.32
CA GLN A 79 12.24 -19.72 -0.19
C GLN A 79 12.44 -18.20 -0.22
N ALA A 80 13.56 -17.72 0.35
CA ALA A 80 13.86 -16.29 0.48
C ALA A 80 14.08 -15.57 -0.87
N SER A 81 14.66 -16.25 -1.87
CA SER A 81 14.81 -15.70 -3.23
C SER A 81 13.46 -15.49 -3.90
N GLU A 82 12.59 -16.49 -3.81
CA GLU A 82 11.23 -16.44 -4.35
C GLU A 82 10.33 -15.43 -3.60
N PHE A 83 10.60 -15.17 -2.31
CA PHE A 83 9.92 -14.11 -1.57
C PHE A 83 10.17 -12.73 -2.17
N VAL A 84 11.44 -12.40 -2.46
CA VAL A 84 11.81 -11.11 -3.09
C VAL A 84 11.26 -11.05 -4.51
N ASN A 85 11.34 -12.14 -5.27
CA ASN A 85 10.77 -12.22 -6.61
C ASN A 85 9.25 -12.02 -6.60
N LYS A 86 8.52 -12.69 -5.70
CA LYS A 86 7.06 -12.55 -5.55
C LYS A 86 6.66 -11.10 -5.29
N ASP A 87 7.34 -10.40 -4.38
CA ASP A 87 7.10 -8.99 -4.10
C ASP A 87 7.33 -8.09 -5.34
N ILE A 88 8.48 -8.26 -5.99
CA ILE A 88 8.84 -7.44 -7.15
C ILE A 88 7.92 -7.73 -8.34
N ILE A 89 7.74 -9.01 -8.71
CA ILE A 89 6.93 -9.44 -9.85
C ILE A 89 5.49 -8.95 -9.65
N SER A 90 4.86 -9.26 -8.51
CA SER A 90 3.47 -8.86 -8.23
C SER A 90 3.26 -7.35 -8.40
N HIS A 91 4.20 -6.53 -7.92
CA HIS A 91 4.14 -5.08 -8.11
C HIS A 91 4.14 -4.68 -9.60
N PHE A 92 5.03 -5.26 -10.41
CA PHE A 92 5.09 -4.96 -11.84
C PHE A 92 3.89 -5.51 -12.62
N VAL A 93 3.34 -6.67 -12.22
CA VAL A 93 2.08 -7.17 -12.80
C VAL A 93 0.94 -6.20 -12.52
N LEU A 94 0.76 -5.76 -11.28
CA LEU A 94 -0.31 -4.82 -10.94
C LEU A 94 -0.11 -3.45 -11.61
N ARG A 95 1.13 -3.02 -11.92
CA ARG A 95 1.34 -1.83 -12.76
C ARG A 95 0.73 -2.00 -14.15
N LEU A 96 0.81 -3.18 -14.77
CA LEU A 96 0.18 -3.43 -16.08
C LEU A 96 -1.35 -3.35 -15.96
N VAL A 97 -1.92 -3.97 -14.91
CA VAL A 97 -3.36 -3.99 -14.65
C VAL A 97 -3.91 -2.58 -14.41
N TYR A 98 -3.31 -1.85 -13.47
CA TYR A 98 -3.88 -0.61 -12.94
C TYR A 98 -3.38 0.65 -13.66
N CYS A 99 -2.56 0.55 -14.71
CA CYS A 99 -2.15 1.72 -15.49
C CYS A 99 -3.19 2.23 -16.49
N ARG A 100 -4.23 1.43 -16.79
CA ARG A 100 -5.14 1.60 -17.93
C ARG A 100 -6.02 2.85 -17.85
N THR A 101 -6.72 3.04 -16.73
CA THR A 101 -7.63 4.18 -16.51
C THR A 101 -7.08 5.10 -15.42
N GLU A 102 -7.59 6.33 -15.34
CA GLU A 102 -7.18 7.26 -14.29
C GLU A 102 -7.59 6.80 -12.89
N ASP A 103 -8.80 6.26 -12.75
CA ASP A 103 -9.31 5.81 -11.45
C ASP A 103 -8.55 4.58 -10.92
N LEU A 104 -8.25 3.62 -11.79
CA LEU A 104 -7.41 2.48 -11.45
C LEU A 104 -6.01 2.93 -11.02
N ARG A 105 -5.42 3.89 -11.73
CA ARG A 105 -4.11 4.47 -11.39
C ARG A 105 -4.14 5.16 -10.03
N LYS A 106 -5.16 5.99 -9.77
CA LYS A 106 -5.33 6.70 -8.50
C LYS A 106 -5.47 5.71 -7.34
N TRP A 107 -6.30 4.69 -7.50
CA TRP A 107 -6.52 3.66 -6.48
C TRP A 107 -5.23 2.89 -6.19
N PHE A 108 -4.58 2.33 -7.21
CA PHE A 108 -3.35 1.57 -7.04
C PHE A 108 -2.23 2.43 -6.46
N LEU A 109 -2.02 3.64 -6.99
CA LEU A 109 -1.04 4.59 -6.45
C LEU A 109 -1.30 4.87 -4.97
N SER A 110 -2.54 5.04 -4.55
CA SER A 110 -2.89 5.28 -3.14
C SER A 110 -2.57 4.07 -2.25
N MET A 111 -3.05 2.88 -2.62
CA MET A 111 -2.89 1.67 -1.80
C MET A 111 -1.43 1.21 -1.75
N GLU A 112 -0.73 1.25 -2.88
CA GLU A 112 0.68 0.87 -2.98
C GLU A 112 1.58 1.84 -2.21
N THR A 113 1.27 3.15 -2.22
CA THR A 113 1.96 4.15 -1.38
C THR A 113 1.73 3.89 0.10
N ALA A 114 0.51 3.52 0.50
CA ALA A 114 0.20 3.17 1.89
C ALA A 114 0.97 1.92 2.33
N LEU A 115 0.99 0.87 1.51
CA LEU A 115 1.76 -0.35 1.77
C LEU A 115 3.26 -0.03 1.93
N PHE A 116 3.83 0.74 1.00
CA PHE A 116 5.25 1.15 1.07
C PHE A 116 5.54 1.94 2.34
N ARG A 117 4.68 2.89 2.73
CA ARG A 117 4.80 3.65 3.98
C ARG A 117 4.88 2.73 5.19
N HIS A 118 4.00 1.73 5.29
CA HIS A 118 4.02 0.79 6.40
C HIS A 118 5.29 -0.06 6.43
N ARG A 119 5.71 -0.58 5.28
CA ARG A 119 6.95 -1.37 5.18
C ARG A 119 8.19 -0.54 5.55
N PHE A 120 8.28 0.68 5.04
CA PHE A 120 9.40 1.58 5.33
C PHE A 120 9.50 1.93 6.82
N ARG A 121 8.37 2.07 7.53
CA ARG A 121 8.37 2.30 8.99
C ARG A 121 8.94 1.14 9.81
N LEU A 122 8.82 -0.09 9.30
CA LEU A 122 9.32 -1.29 9.97
C LEU A 122 10.82 -1.54 9.72
N GLU A 123 11.39 -0.87 8.72
CA GLU A 123 12.84 -0.93 8.46
C GLU A 123 13.64 -0.31 9.61
N THR A 124 14.85 -0.83 9.82
CA THR A 124 15.76 -0.28 10.83
C THR A 124 16.16 1.17 10.48
N PRO A 125 16.50 2.01 11.47
CA PRO A 125 16.99 3.36 11.20
C PRO A 125 18.20 3.38 10.26
N GLU A 126 19.04 2.35 10.28
CA GLU A 126 20.15 2.14 9.35
C GLU A 126 19.64 1.93 7.92
N ALA A 127 18.69 1.01 7.71
CA ALA A 127 18.12 0.73 6.39
C ALA A 127 17.34 1.92 5.84
N GLN A 128 16.60 2.65 6.68
CA GLN A 128 15.92 3.89 6.30
C GLN A 128 16.91 4.95 5.79
N ARG A 129 18.09 5.05 6.41
CA ARG A 129 19.16 5.97 5.97
C ARG A 129 19.76 5.56 4.62
N VAL A 130 20.01 4.27 4.40
CA VAL A 130 20.49 3.75 3.12
C VAL A 130 19.48 4.04 2.01
N LEU A 131 18.20 3.74 2.24
CA LEU A 131 17.13 4.03 1.29
C LEU A 131 16.99 5.52 1.01
N LEU A 132 17.04 6.36 2.04
CA LEU A 132 16.98 7.82 1.90
C LEU A 132 18.10 8.34 0.99
N ALA A 133 19.31 7.81 1.13
CA ALA A 133 20.47 8.16 0.31
C ALA A 133 20.38 7.63 -1.13
N GLU A 134 19.60 6.57 -1.38
CA GLU A 134 19.38 6.04 -2.73
C GLU A 134 18.52 6.98 -3.59
N PHE A 135 17.70 7.80 -2.94
CA PHE A 135 16.96 8.87 -3.61
C PHE A 135 17.85 10.12 -3.70
N ASP A 136 17.93 10.70 -4.89
CA ASP A 136 18.70 11.92 -5.19
C ASP A 136 18.03 13.17 -4.61
N HIS A 137 17.91 13.21 -3.28
CA HIS A 137 17.22 14.29 -2.58
C HIS A 137 18.17 15.47 -2.31
N PRO A 138 17.71 16.71 -2.52
CA PRO A 138 18.45 17.91 -2.16
C PRO A 138 18.33 18.21 -0.65
N TYR A 139 18.61 17.23 0.22
CA TYR A 139 18.65 17.48 1.67
C TYR A 139 20.05 17.93 2.10
N LYS A 140 20.08 18.87 3.05
CA LYS A 140 21.30 19.36 3.68
C LYS A 140 21.27 19.05 5.17
N ALA A 141 22.38 18.52 5.68
CA ALA A 141 22.58 18.40 7.12
C ALA A 141 22.55 19.78 7.77
N VAL A 142 21.76 19.96 8.83
CA VAL A 142 21.72 21.21 9.57
C VAL A 142 22.95 21.31 10.48
N SER A 143 23.66 22.43 10.41
CA SER A 143 24.81 22.69 11.29
C SER A 143 24.36 22.97 12.73
N HIS A 144 25.24 22.78 13.71
CA HIS A 144 24.92 23.09 15.12
C HIS A 144 24.53 24.57 15.32
N ALA A 145 25.22 25.49 14.66
CA ALA A 145 24.92 26.92 14.75
C ALA A 145 23.54 27.25 14.17
N GLU A 146 23.20 26.66 13.01
CA GLU A 146 21.87 26.82 12.42
C GLU A 146 20.79 26.21 13.31
N PHE A 147 21.03 25.01 13.88
CA PHE A 147 20.12 24.34 14.79
C PHE A 147 19.79 25.21 16.01
N GLU A 148 20.79 25.72 16.73
CA GLU A 148 20.57 26.56 17.91
C GLU A 148 19.74 27.81 17.58
N SER A 149 19.92 28.39 16.38
CA SER A 149 19.13 29.54 15.94
C SER A 149 17.65 29.24 15.68
N VAL A 150 17.30 27.99 15.36
CA VAL A 150 15.91 27.57 15.05
C VAL A 150 15.28 26.70 16.12
N LYS A 151 16.04 26.32 17.16
CA LYS A 151 15.65 25.36 18.21
C LYS A 151 14.33 25.72 18.90
N GLU A 152 14.16 26.98 19.28
CA GLU A 152 12.93 27.43 19.95
C GLU A 152 11.71 27.25 19.04
N LYS A 153 11.83 27.63 17.76
CA LYS A 153 10.76 27.52 16.76
C LYS A 153 10.42 26.06 16.45
N LEU A 154 11.43 25.20 16.36
CA LEU A 154 11.23 23.75 16.26
C LEU A 154 10.47 23.21 17.48
N GLY A 155 10.80 23.69 18.68
CA GLY A 155 10.08 23.35 19.91
C GLY A 155 8.62 23.81 19.90
N GLN A 156 8.32 24.99 19.36
CA GLN A 156 6.96 25.48 19.19
C GLN A 156 6.14 24.59 18.25
N VAL A 157 6.71 24.19 17.10
CA VAL A 157 6.05 23.30 16.14
C VAL A 157 5.82 21.92 16.75
N ALA A 158 6.80 21.35 17.47
CA ALA A 158 6.61 20.05 18.12
C ALA A 158 5.44 20.04 19.13
N ARG A 159 5.28 21.11 19.90
CA ARG A 159 4.16 21.27 20.85
C ARG A 159 2.81 21.38 20.15
N SER A 160 2.74 21.99 18.96
CA SER A 160 1.45 22.24 18.29
C SER A 160 0.77 21.01 17.70
N PHE A 161 1.50 19.91 17.45
CA PHE A 161 0.92 18.66 16.94
C PHE A 161 0.99 17.48 17.93
N GLY A 162 1.11 17.78 19.23
CA GLY A 162 0.96 16.79 20.30
C GLY A 162 2.17 15.90 20.55
N GLN A 163 3.35 16.23 20.01
CA GLN A 163 4.60 15.63 20.46
C GLN A 163 5.04 16.31 21.78
N SER A 164 4.68 15.74 22.92
CA SER A 164 5.29 16.09 24.21
C SER A 164 6.72 15.56 24.23
N LEU A 165 7.71 16.45 24.05
CA LEU A 165 9.12 16.06 24.15
C LEU A 165 9.61 16.16 25.60
N PRO A 166 10.44 15.21 26.05
CA PRO A 166 11.44 15.46 27.07
C PRO A 166 12.59 16.26 26.44
N SER A 167 12.54 17.59 26.49
CA SER A 167 13.50 18.56 25.92
C SER A 167 13.75 18.45 24.40
N ALA A 168 13.78 19.59 23.70
CA ALA A 168 14.19 19.66 22.28
C ALA A 168 15.55 19.00 22.03
N ASP A 169 16.41 18.92 23.05
CA ASP A 169 17.67 18.22 22.95
C ASP A 169 17.49 16.72 22.66
N ALA A 170 16.52 16.00 23.24
CA ALA A 170 16.44 14.55 23.07
C ALA A 170 16.07 14.08 21.65
N ILE A 171 15.30 14.88 20.89
CA ILE A 171 14.88 14.54 19.51
C ILE A 171 15.89 15.01 18.47
N TYR A 172 16.56 16.14 18.70
CA TYR A 172 17.47 16.73 17.72
C TYR A 172 18.96 16.53 18.07
N PHE A 173 19.28 16.13 19.31
CA PHE A 173 20.63 15.92 19.80
C PHE A 173 20.67 14.75 20.81
N LYS A 174 20.97 13.53 20.35
CA LYS A 174 21.32 12.45 21.29
C LYS A 174 22.68 12.77 21.92
N LYS A 175 22.71 13.62 22.95
CA LYS A 175 23.91 13.94 23.72
C LYS A 175 24.23 12.76 24.65
N GLY A 176 25.06 11.83 24.15
CA GLY A 176 25.93 10.98 24.97
C GLY A 176 25.36 9.67 25.53
N MET A 177 25.89 8.55 25.03
CA MET A 177 26.40 7.51 25.92
C MET A 177 27.94 7.48 25.78
N GLY A 178 28.63 7.98 26.81
CA GLY A 178 29.97 7.56 27.21
C GLY A 178 31.15 7.74 26.25
N ILE A 179 31.58 8.98 26.01
CA ILE A 179 32.91 9.25 25.42
C ILE A 179 34.05 9.06 26.46
N SER A 180 33.75 8.87 27.76
CA SER A 180 34.80 8.73 28.78
C SER A 180 35.28 7.29 29.05
N LEU A 181 34.55 6.25 28.63
CA LEU A 181 34.98 4.85 28.82
C LEU A 181 35.63 4.22 27.58
N LEU A 182 35.40 4.78 26.39
CA LEU A 182 35.87 4.21 25.12
C LEU A 182 37.30 4.62 24.73
N THR A 183 37.90 5.59 25.41
CA THR A 183 39.29 5.98 25.15
C THR A 183 40.30 4.93 25.63
N ARG A 184 39.86 3.92 26.41
CA ARG A 184 40.73 2.86 26.95
C ARG A 184 40.76 1.55 26.16
N LEU A 185 39.88 1.38 25.18
CA LEU A 185 39.92 0.25 24.24
C LEU A 185 39.92 0.86 22.85
N GLY A 186 41.09 0.90 22.21
CA GLY A 186 41.29 1.47 20.87
C GLY A 186 40.28 0.96 19.84
N CYS A 187 39.13 1.62 19.75
CA CYS A 187 38.06 1.33 18.82
C CYS A 187 37.94 2.53 17.88
N LEU A 188 38.59 2.40 16.73
CA LEU A 188 38.59 3.34 15.61
C LEU A 188 37.32 3.22 14.74
N ILE A 189 36.18 2.77 15.26
CA ILE A 189 35.01 2.43 14.43
C ILE A 189 33.76 3.23 14.84
N TYR A 190 33.18 3.90 13.83
CA TYR A 190 31.92 4.68 13.77
C TYR A 190 31.99 6.19 13.99
N LYS A 191 32.57 6.87 13.00
CA LYS A 191 32.54 8.33 12.78
C LYS A 191 31.38 8.79 11.86
N SER A 192 30.25 8.09 11.80
CA SER A 192 29.12 8.43 10.91
C SER A 192 27.85 8.78 11.69
N SER A 193 27.88 9.91 12.41
CA SER A 193 26.70 10.48 13.04
C SER A 193 25.84 11.12 11.94
N PHE A 194 24.79 10.44 11.49
CA PHE A 194 23.79 11.06 10.61
C PHE A 194 23.15 12.26 11.34
N PRO A 195 22.85 13.36 10.64
CA PRO A 195 22.26 14.53 11.28
C PRO A 195 20.84 14.20 11.75
N SER A 196 20.55 14.42 13.04
CA SER A 196 19.20 14.24 13.60
C SER A 196 18.16 15.16 12.95
N LEU A 197 18.62 16.23 12.29
CA LEU A 197 17.82 17.25 11.63
C LEU A 197 18.34 17.53 10.22
N MET A 198 17.45 17.45 9.25
CA MET A 198 17.73 17.72 7.85
C MET A 198 16.95 18.94 7.39
N LYS A 199 17.54 19.69 6.46
CA LYS A 199 16.91 20.81 5.77
C LYS A 199 16.62 20.39 4.34
N VAL A 200 15.38 20.55 3.92
CA VAL A 200 14.88 20.11 2.60
C VAL A 200 14.02 21.23 2.00
N PRO A 201 13.99 21.44 0.67
CA PRO A 201 12.97 22.28 0.05
C PRO A 201 11.56 21.87 0.51
N PHE A 202 10.69 22.84 0.79
CA PHE A 202 9.38 22.54 1.38
C PHE A 202 8.45 21.78 0.41
N GLU A 203 8.72 21.89 -0.90
CA GLU A 203 8.02 21.22 -2.00
C GLU A 203 8.17 19.69 -1.94
N GLU A 204 9.25 19.20 -1.32
CA GLU A 204 9.53 17.76 -1.18
C GLU A 204 8.75 17.13 -0.01
N VAL A 205 8.20 17.94 0.90
CA VAL A 205 7.47 17.47 2.10
C VAL A 205 6.07 18.10 2.23
N PRO A 206 5.23 18.05 1.18
CA PRO A 206 3.94 18.73 1.18
C PRO A 206 2.99 18.22 2.27
N GLU A 207 3.05 16.92 2.61
CA GLU A 207 2.22 16.33 3.66
C GLU A 207 2.55 16.91 5.05
N LEU A 208 3.84 17.11 5.35
CA LEU A 208 4.27 17.70 6.62
C LEU A 208 3.92 19.19 6.70
N VAL A 209 4.03 19.89 5.58
CA VAL A 209 3.68 21.31 5.45
C VAL A 209 2.17 21.51 5.64
N ALA A 210 1.35 20.73 4.94
CA ALA A 210 -0.11 20.79 5.06
C ALA A 210 -0.58 20.52 6.49
N GLY A 211 0.09 19.60 7.19
CA GLY A 211 -0.19 19.30 8.59
C GLY A 211 0.39 20.31 9.60
N ARG A 212 1.14 21.33 9.16
CA ARG A 212 1.92 22.24 10.03
C ARG A 212 2.82 21.51 11.02
N ARG A 213 3.43 20.40 10.57
CA ARG A 213 4.27 19.50 11.39
C ARG A 213 5.76 19.74 11.25
N VAL A 214 6.17 20.69 10.41
CA VAL A 214 7.57 21.06 10.16
C VAL A 214 7.73 22.57 10.25
N PHE A 215 8.90 23.01 10.70
CA PHE A 215 9.26 24.42 10.68
C PHE A 215 9.74 24.82 9.28
N LEU A 216 9.25 25.96 8.79
CA LEU A 216 9.62 26.51 7.48
C LEU A 216 10.42 27.81 7.65
N GLN A 217 11.53 27.93 6.93
CA GLN A 217 12.31 29.16 6.88
C GLN A 217 13.01 29.31 5.52
N LYS A 218 12.85 30.48 4.88
CA LYS A 218 13.51 30.83 3.61
C LYS A 218 13.36 29.73 2.54
N GLY A 219 12.15 29.21 2.34
CA GLY A 219 11.86 28.17 1.35
C GLY A 219 12.32 26.75 1.72
N HIS A 220 12.75 26.51 2.96
CA HIS A 220 13.18 25.20 3.42
C HIS A 220 12.38 24.72 4.61
N ALA A 221 12.09 23.42 4.64
CA ALA A 221 11.54 22.68 5.77
C ALA A 221 12.63 21.99 6.58
N TYR A 222 12.51 22.06 7.90
CA TYR A 222 13.37 21.35 8.84
C TYR A 222 12.67 20.07 9.28
N VAL A 223 13.26 18.93 8.92
CA VAL A 223 12.68 17.59 9.04
C VAL A 223 13.55 16.73 9.94
N ALA A 224 12.95 16.16 10.98
CA ALA A 224 13.62 15.24 11.88
C ALA A 224 13.63 13.79 11.34
N MET A 225 14.49 12.93 11.88
CA MET A 225 14.58 11.53 11.47
C MET A 225 13.24 10.77 11.58
N ASN A 226 12.44 11.04 12.62
CA ASN A 226 11.11 10.45 12.78
C ASN A 226 10.07 10.90 11.71
N GLN A 227 10.41 11.90 10.90
CA GLN A 227 9.58 12.44 9.83
C GLN A 227 10.07 12.09 8.42
N VAL A 228 11.25 11.45 8.30
CA VAL A 228 11.86 11.03 7.01
C VAL A 228 10.94 10.13 6.18
N VAL A 229 10.07 9.37 6.85
CA VAL A 229 9.05 8.54 6.20
C VAL A 229 8.23 9.34 5.19
N SER A 230 7.81 10.57 5.51
CA SER A 230 6.96 11.37 4.61
C SER A 230 7.70 11.80 3.34
N LEU A 231 8.99 12.11 3.46
CA LEU A 231 9.84 12.48 2.33
C LEU A 231 10.03 11.30 1.36
N VAL A 232 10.48 10.16 1.88
CA VAL A 232 10.72 8.95 1.08
C VAL A 232 9.43 8.44 0.42
N VAL A 233 8.31 8.48 1.14
CA VAL A 233 6.99 8.09 0.62
C VAL A 233 6.50 9.04 -0.48
N THR A 234 6.75 10.35 -0.34
CA THR A 234 6.40 11.34 -1.37
C THR A 234 7.16 11.07 -2.67
N GLN A 235 8.45 10.80 -2.56
CA GLN A 235 9.27 10.50 -3.73
C GLN A 235 8.89 9.17 -4.38
N PHE A 236 8.65 8.14 -3.58
CA PHE A 236 8.13 6.87 -4.06
C PHE A 236 6.83 7.06 -4.86
N ARG A 237 5.87 7.81 -4.30
CA ARG A 237 4.59 8.11 -4.96
C ARG A 237 4.80 8.86 -6.29
N SER A 238 5.69 9.84 -6.32
CA SER A 238 6.03 10.60 -7.54
C SER A 238 6.60 9.68 -8.62
N HIS A 239 7.58 8.84 -8.27
CA HIS A 239 8.18 7.86 -9.17
C HIS A 239 7.17 6.84 -9.69
N LEU A 240 6.35 6.27 -8.80
CA LEU A 240 5.34 5.28 -9.17
C LEU A 240 4.30 5.89 -10.12
N SER A 241 3.86 7.12 -9.88
CA SER A 241 2.94 7.85 -10.76
C SER A 241 3.50 7.99 -12.18
N LYS A 242 4.75 8.47 -12.30
CA LYS A 242 5.45 8.58 -13.59
C LYS A 242 5.58 7.22 -14.27
N ALA A 243 5.95 6.18 -13.52
CA ALA A 243 6.09 4.82 -14.04
C ALA A 243 4.76 4.28 -14.59
N LEU A 244 3.64 4.47 -13.90
CA LEU A 244 2.32 4.04 -14.38
C LEU A 244 1.94 4.70 -15.71
N VAL A 245 2.25 6.00 -15.89
CA VAL A 245 2.01 6.70 -17.15
C VAL A 245 2.85 6.10 -18.29
N LEU A 246 4.15 5.86 -18.04
CA LEU A 246 5.04 5.26 -19.03
C LEU A 246 4.63 3.83 -19.37
N THR A 247 4.23 3.03 -18.37
CA THR A 247 3.71 1.67 -18.56
C THR A 247 2.47 1.68 -19.43
N ASN A 248 1.50 2.59 -19.20
CA ASN A 248 0.29 2.66 -20.02
C ASN A 248 0.58 3.02 -21.48
N ARG A 249 1.52 3.95 -21.72
CA ARG A 249 1.97 4.31 -23.08
C ARG A 249 2.57 3.10 -23.79
N LYS A 250 3.44 2.35 -23.12
CA LYS A 250 4.06 1.13 -23.69
C LYS A 250 3.07 -0.02 -23.87
N TRP A 251 2.13 -0.15 -22.94
CA TRP A 251 1.03 -1.13 -23.02
C TRP A 251 0.20 -0.92 -24.28
N THR A 252 -0.25 0.33 -24.49
CA THR A 252 -1.13 0.70 -25.60
C THR A 252 -0.44 0.63 -26.96
N SER A 253 0.86 0.94 -27.04
CA SER A 253 1.59 1.00 -28.31
C SER A 253 2.19 -0.33 -28.78
N THR A 254 2.47 -1.26 -27.86
CA THR A 254 3.27 -2.46 -28.20
C THR A 254 2.78 -3.71 -27.52
N ILE A 255 2.69 -3.71 -26.18
CA ILE A 255 2.48 -4.96 -25.41
C ILE A 255 1.09 -5.55 -25.67
N ARG A 256 0.06 -4.70 -25.77
CA ARG A 256 -1.32 -5.17 -25.98
C ARG A 256 -1.48 -5.98 -27.26
N GLU A 257 -0.79 -5.60 -28.33
CA GLU A 257 -0.89 -6.31 -29.61
C GLU A 257 0.02 -7.54 -29.63
N GLN A 258 1.25 -7.43 -29.12
CA GLN A 258 2.22 -8.53 -29.12
C GLN A 258 1.85 -9.67 -28.17
N GLU A 259 1.29 -9.36 -27.01
CA GLU A 259 1.00 -10.32 -25.93
C GLU A 259 -0.51 -10.49 -25.72
N LYS A 260 -1.29 -10.23 -26.78
CA LYS A 260 -2.75 -10.18 -26.73
C LYS A 260 -3.35 -11.43 -26.11
N GLU A 261 -2.97 -12.61 -26.60
CA GLU A 261 -3.50 -13.91 -26.18
C GLU A 261 -3.04 -14.35 -24.78
N ARG A 262 -1.94 -13.77 -24.27
CA ARG A 262 -1.29 -14.23 -23.02
C ARG A 262 -1.58 -13.32 -21.84
N LEU A 263 -1.37 -12.01 -22.01
CA LEU A 263 -1.44 -11.04 -20.90
C LEU A 263 -2.79 -10.32 -20.81
N THR A 264 -3.47 -10.10 -21.93
CA THR A 264 -4.75 -9.34 -21.93
C THR A 264 -5.82 -10.02 -21.07
N PRO A 265 -6.05 -11.35 -21.17
CA PRO A 265 -7.06 -12.01 -20.35
C PRO A 265 -6.79 -11.85 -18.84
N ILE A 266 -5.53 -12.02 -18.43
CA ILE A 266 -5.10 -11.87 -17.03
C ILE A 266 -5.29 -10.42 -16.56
N VAL A 267 -4.87 -9.46 -17.38
CA VAL A 267 -4.96 -8.03 -17.06
C VAL A 267 -6.41 -7.55 -16.94
N GLU A 268 -7.29 -8.04 -17.81
CA GLU A 268 -8.72 -7.74 -17.75
C GLU A 268 -9.38 -8.41 -16.56
N ALA A 269 -9.14 -9.70 -16.35
CA ALA A 269 -9.66 -10.45 -15.21
C ALA A 269 -9.30 -9.77 -13.89
N LEU A 270 -8.00 -9.52 -13.63
CA LEU A 270 -7.53 -8.94 -12.36
C LEU A 270 -8.11 -7.56 -12.05
N SER A 271 -8.48 -6.79 -13.07
CA SER A 271 -9.09 -5.48 -12.88
C SER A 271 -10.52 -5.55 -12.35
N THR A 272 -11.23 -6.64 -12.63
CA THR A 272 -12.64 -6.87 -12.24
C THR A 272 -12.82 -8.00 -11.22
N SER A 273 -11.77 -8.77 -10.90
CA SER A 273 -11.87 -9.93 -10.01
C SER A 273 -12.39 -9.56 -8.63
N TYR A 274 -13.48 -10.20 -8.23
CA TYR A 274 -13.91 -10.26 -6.85
C TYR A 274 -12.96 -11.18 -6.06
N LEU A 275 -12.42 -10.69 -4.95
CA LEU A 275 -11.49 -11.44 -4.08
C LEU A 275 -12.10 -11.71 -2.70
N GLY A 276 -13.40 -11.48 -2.54
CA GLY A 276 -14.11 -11.77 -1.30
C GLY A 276 -14.42 -13.26 -1.16
N PRO A 277 -15.15 -13.64 -0.09
CA PRO A 277 -15.48 -15.03 0.16
C PRO A 277 -16.26 -15.61 -1.02
N ASP A 278 -15.88 -16.82 -1.44
CA ASP A 278 -16.68 -17.57 -2.38
C ASP A 278 -17.95 -18.07 -1.67
N TYR A 279 -19.09 -17.50 -2.07
CA TYR A 279 -20.42 -17.86 -1.60
C TYR A 279 -21.13 -18.85 -2.53
N SER A 280 -20.49 -19.26 -3.63
CA SER A 280 -21.06 -20.24 -4.56
C SER A 280 -21.06 -21.66 -3.98
N GLN A 281 -20.18 -21.93 -3.02
CA GLN A 281 -20.11 -23.20 -2.33
C GLN A 281 -20.94 -23.14 -1.02
N PRO A 282 -21.97 -23.98 -0.87
CA PRO A 282 -22.70 -24.10 0.40
C PRO A 282 -21.74 -24.61 1.47
N ARG A 283 -21.47 -23.80 2.50
CA ARG A 283 -20.60 -24.20 3.62
C ARG A 283 -21.36 -24.99 4.68
N GLU A 284 -22.62 -24.66 4.90
CA GLU A 284 -23.50 -25.30 5.88
C GLU A 284 -24.94 -25.27 5.36
N PHE A 285 -25.65 -26.40 5.54
CA PHE A 285 -27.07 -26.49 5.23
C PHE A 285 -27.85 -26.32 6.53
N VAL A 286 -28.68 -25.29 6.58
CA VAL A 286 -29.70 -25.12 7.62
C VAL A 286 -31.05 -25.24 6.93
N GLU A 287 -31.89 -26.16 7.41
CA GLU A 287 -33.27 -26.24 6.94
C GLU A 287 -34.06 -25.05 7.49
N ILE A 288 -34.49 -24.16 6.60
CA ILE A 288 -35.33 -23.00 6.93
C ILE A 288 -36.75 -23.33 6.47
N SER A 289 -37.72 -23.32 7.38
CA SER A 289 -39.12 -23.51 7.03
C SER A 289 -39.69 -22.26 6.36
N ILE A 290 -40.73 -22.42 5.53
CA ILE A 290 -41.42 -21.30 4.86
C ILE A 290 -41.94 -20.27 5.87
N LYS A 291 -42.29 -20.70 7.08
CA LYS A 291 -42.78 -19.83 8.16
C LYS A 291 -41.70 -18.92 8.74
N ASP A 292 -40.44 -19.34 8.66
CA ASP A 292 -39.31 -18.64 9.26
C ASP A 292 -38.73 -17.58 8.31
N ILE A 293 -39.10 -17.63 7.03
CA ILE A 293 -38.59 -16.72 5.98
C ILE A 293 -38.82 -15.25 6.36
N ASP A 294 -39.95 -14.93 6.97
CA ASP A 294 -40.27 -13.56 7.37
C ASP A 294 -39.36 -13.05 8.49
N GLN A 295 -39.05 -13.92 9.45
CA GLN A 295 -38.14 -13.61 10.53
C GLN A 295 -36.71 -13.45 9.98
N VAL A 296 -36.28 -14.38 9.12
CA VAL A 296 -34.97 -14.35 8.47
C VAL A 296 -34.80 -13.12 7.57
N ALA A 297 -35.86 -12.70 6.86
CA ALA A 297 -35.82 -11.51 6.02
C ALA A 297 -35.59 -10.22 6.83
N ASN A 298 -36.14 -10.16 8.05
CA ASN A 298 -35.97 -9.01 8.94
C ASN A 298 -34.63 -9.03 9.68
N SER A 299 -34.15 -10.19 10.11
CA SER A 299 -32.92 -10.30 10.90
C SER A 299 -31.66 -10.41 10.04
N SER A 300 -31.74 -11.06 8.88
CA SER A 300 -30.57 -11.59 8.18
C SER A 300 -30.45 -11.12 6.73
N PHE A 301 -31.55 -10.72 6.06
CA PHE A 301 -31.43 -10.22 4.70
C PHE A 301 -30.76 -8.84 4.67
N PRO A 302 -29.79 -8.62 3.77
CA PRO A 302 -29.28 -7.29 3.49
C PRO A 302 -30.39 -6.41 2.90
N LEU A 303 -30.23 -5.09 2.98
CA LEU A 303 -31.25 -4.13 2.57
C LEU A 303 -31.74 -4.33 1.13
N CYS A 304 -30.84 -4.69 0.19
CA CYS A 304 -31.21 -4.97 -1.20
C CYS A 304 -32.17 -6.17 -1.32
N MET A 305 -31.86 -7.28 -0.64
CA MET A 305 -32.67 -8.49 -0.65
C MET A 305 -33.97 -8.30 0.15
N ARG A 306 -33.92 -7.52 1.25
CA ARG A 306 -35.11 -7.17 2.03
C ARG A 306 -36.08 -6.31 1.21
N HIS A 307 -35.57 -5.29 0.51
CA HIS A 307 -36.37 -4.46 -0.39
C HIS A 307 -37.04 -5.31 -1.48
N LEU A 308 -36.29 -6.22 -2.09
CA LEU A 308 -36.83 -7.16 -3.07
C LEU A 308 -37.91 -8.06 -2.46
N PHE A 309 -37.66 -8.62 -1.28
CA PHE A 309 -38.60 -9.48 -0.56
C PHE A 309 -39.90 -8.75 -0.22
N GLU A 310 -39.81 -7.53 0.31
CA GLU A 310 -40.96 -6.66 0.58
C GLU A 310 -41.74 -6.35 -0.70
N LYS A 311 -41.05 -6.09 -1.81
CA LYS A 311 -41.69 -5.82 -3.10
C LYS A 311 -42.45 -7.03 -3.60
N VAL A 312 -41.86 -8.23 -3.56
CA VAL A 312 -42.53 -9.49 -3.94
C VAL A 312 -43.75 -9.74 -3.06
N ARG A 313 -43.66 -9.49 -1.74
CA ARG A 313 -44.80 -9.60 -0.82
C ARG A 313 -45.93 -8.62 -1.17
N SER A 314 -45.59 -7.36 -1.44
CA SER A 314 -46.57 -6.33 -1.81
C SER A 314 -47.32 -6.68 -3.10
N LEU A 315 -46.62 -7.25 -4.09
CA LEU A 315 -47.21 -7.75 -5.34
C LEU A 315 -48.11 -8.97 -5.10
N THR A 316 -47.73 -9.86 -4.18
CA THR A 316 -48.53 -11.04 -3.83
C THR A 316 -49.82 -10.66 -3.08
N ILE A 317 -49.79 -9.60 -2.27
CA ILE A 317 -50.98 -9.04 -1.60
C ILE A 317 -51.94 -8.42 -2.64
N LEU A 318 -51.41 -7.73 -3.65
CA LEU A 318 -52.20 -7.18 -4.77
C LEU A 318 -52.73 -8.28 -5.72
N ALA A 319 -52.03 -9.42 -5.85
CA ALA A 319 -52.39 -10.54 -6.73
C ALA A 319 -53.53 -11.43 -6.23
N LYS A 320 -54.07 -11.21 -5.02
CA LYS A 320 -55.31 -11.88 -4.57
C LYS A 320 -56.55 -11.51 -5.43
N GLY A 321 -56.41 -10.63 -6.43
CA GLY A 321 -57.45 -10.21 -7.36
C GLY A 321 -57.39 -10.73 -8.81
N GLY A 322 -56.54 -11.70 -9.19
CA GLY A 322 -56.56 -12.18 -10.59
C GLY A 322 -55.73 -13.41 -10.95
N SER A 323 -56.36 -14.37 -11.63
CA SER A 323 -55.81 -15.68 -12.03
C SER A 323 -54.61 -15.64 -13.00
N SER A 324 -54.36 -14.51 -13.66
CA SER A 324 -53.24 -14.34 -14.62
C SER A 324 -51.87 -14.23 -13.93
N PHE A 325 -51.83 -13.90 -12.64
CA PHE A 325 -50.57 -13.63 -11.92
C PHE A 325 -49.88 -14.89 -11.33
N LYS A 326 -50.59 -16.02 -11.24
CA LYS A 326 -50.01 -17.31 -10.80
C LYS A 326 -48.95 -17.82 -11.80
N ALA A 327 -49.19 -17.66 -13.09
CA ALA A 327 -48.25 -18.05 -14.14
C ALA A 327 -46.96 -17.21 -14.09
N TRP A 328 -47.08 -15.89 -13.89
CA TRP A 328 -45.92 -15.01 -13.73
C TRP A 328 -45.11 -15.32 -12.46
N ARG A 329 -45.76 -15.74 -11.38
CA ARG A 329 -45.12 -16.14 -10.12
C ARG A 329 -44.26 -17.41 -10.29
N GLU A 330 -44.74 -18.40 -11.02
CA GLU A 330 -43.98 -19.63 -11.30
C GLU A 330 -42.79 -19.36 -12.23
N ASP A 331 -42.95 -18.47 -13.21
CA ASP A 331 -41.85 -18.05 -14.11
C ASP A 331 -40.82 -17.16 -13.40
N ALA A 332 -41.24 -16.27 -12.49
CA ALA A 332 -40.33 -15.45 -11.69
C ALA A 332 -39.54 -16.32 -10.70
N ILE A 333 -40.18 -17.27 -10.01
CA ILE A 333 -39.50 -18.20 -9.09
C ILE A 333 -38.54 -19.12 -9.87
N ARG A 334 -38.92 -19.62 -11.05
CA ARG A 334 -38.01 -20.37 -11.94
C ARG A 334 -36.83 -19.53 -12.39
N SER A 335 -37.07 -18.27 -12.78
CA SER A 335 -36.01 -17.33 -13.17
C SER A 335 -35.06 -17.05 -12.00
N PHE A 336 -35.57 -16.90 -10.78
CA PHE A 336 -34.76 -16.72 -9.56
C PHE A 336 -33.92 -17.96 -9.21
N SER A 337 -34.42 -19.17 -9.51
CA SER A 337 -33.66 -20.42 -9.33
C SER A 337 -32.55 -20.63 -10.37
N GLN A 338 -32.65 -19.94 -11.52
CA GLN A 338 -31.67 -20.00 -12.61
C GLN A 338 -30.69 -18.83 -12.62
N VAL A 339 -30.98 -17.74 -11.91
CA VAL A 339 -30.02 -16.63 -11.73
C VAL A 339 -28.93 -17.09 -10.77
N GLN A 340 -27.75 -17.43 -11.32
CA GLN A 340 -26.52 -17.40 -10.55
C GLN A 340 -26.28 -15.95 -10.13
N TRP A 341 -26.61 -15.63 -8.88
CA TRP A 341 -26.30 -14.34 -8.27
C TRP A 341 -24.78 -14.23 -8.09
N GLN A 342 -24.09 -13.77 -9.14
CA GLN A 342 -22.73 -13.28 -9.00
C GLN A 342 -22.77 -12.04 -8.08
N SER A 343 -22.21 -12.18 -6.89
CA SER A 343 -21.99 -11.09 -5.93
C SER A 343 -20.65 -10.41 -6.17
#